data_AF-A0A139SRB9-F1
#
_entry.id   AF-A0A139SRB9-F1
#
_cell.length_a   1.000
_cell.length_b   1.000
_cell.length_c   1.000
_cell.angle_alpha   90.00
_cell.angle_beta   90.00
_cell.angle_gamma   90.00
#
_symmetry.space_group_name_H-M   'P 1'
#
loop_
_entity.id
_entity.type
_entity.pdbx_description
1 polymer ?
#
loop_
_entity_poly.entity_id
_entity_poly.type
_entity_poly.pdbx_seq_one_letter_code
_entity_poly.pdbx_strand_id
1 'polypeptide(L)'
;MRPNPAKRLQPVIEQAKKLEQEAAAQLAQCQRELSQQQAQQTALLRYQLGYQQQWQQLGRQGQSAQTLQDFRRFLEQLQSALDAQQKRIEHSQQQVQSAQNHWQQQHSRSEALLKLQSRYQALAQQQENQREQRLQDEWAQRRQGFSLQDASSPAHPDSVY
;
A
#
# COMPACT_ATOMS: atom_id res chain seq x y z
N MET A 1 0.91 -35.75 -3.80
CA MET A 1 1.92 -34.69 -3.55
C MET A 1 1.25 -33.51 -2.88
N ARG A 2 1.68 -33.10 -1.68
CA ARG A 2 1.18 -31.86 -1.06
C ARG A 2 1.69 -30.66 -1.88
N PRO A 3 0.83 -29.67 -2.21
CA PRO A 3 1.27 -28.52 -3.00
C PRO A 3 2.34 -27.70 -2.26
N ASN A 4 3.29 -27.16 -3.02
CA ASN A 4 4.37 -26.30 -2.53
C ASN A 4 3.80 -25.20 -1.59
N PRO A 5 4.36 -25.00 -0.38
CA PRO A 5 3.95 -23.95 0.55
C PRO A 5 3.75 -22.57 -0.10
N ALA A 6 4.58 -22.21 -1.08
CA ALA A 6 4.46 -20.96 -1.82
C ALA A 6 3.12 -20.81 -2.58
N LYS A 7 2.60 -21.90 -3.16
CA LYS A 7 1.32 -21.89 -3.89
C LYS A 7 0.11 -21.78 -2.95
N ARG A 8 0.26 -22.23 -1.69
CA ARG A 8 -0.81 -22.15 -0.67
C ARG A 8 -0.96 -20.74 -0.09
N LEU A 9 0.09 -19.93 -0.12
CA LEU A 9 0.08 -18.55 0.36
C LEU A 9 -0.46 -17.55 -0.66
N GLN A 10 -0.48 -17.93 -1.93
CA GLN A 10 -0.93 -17.07 -3.03
C GLN A 10 -2.33 -16.44 -2.80
N PRO A 11 -3.40 -17.19 -2.46
CA PRO A 11 -4.70 -16.58 -2.21
C PRO A 11 -4.71 -15.63 -0.99
N VAL A 12 -3.87 -15.89 0.02
CA VAL A 12 -3.75 -15.02 1.21
C VAL A 12 -3.05 -13.71 0.85
N ILE A 13 -2.05 -13.77 -0.04
CA ILE A 13 -1.34 -12.59 -0.55
C ILE A 13 -2.26 -11.76 -1.43
N GLU A 14 -3.03 -12.39 -2.31
CA GLU A 14 -4.01 -11.70 -3.16
C GLU A 14 -5.04 -10.97 -2.31
N GLN A 15 -5.57 -11.63 -1.27
CA GLN A 15 -6.49 -10.99 -0.33
C GLN A 15 -5.82 -9.83 0.42
N ALA A 16 -4.59 -10.00 0.89
CA ALA A 16 -3.86 -8.92 1.58
C ALA A 16 -3.61 -7.71 0.68
N LYS A 17 -3.26 -7.92 -0.60
CA LYS A 17 -3.11 -6.85 -1.59
C LYS A 17 -4.43 -6.13 -1.86
N LYS A 18 -5.53 -6.87 -1.94
CA LYS A 18 -6.86 -6.27 -2.12
C LYS A 18 -7.23 -5.37 -0.93
N LEU A 19 -7.02 -5.86 0.30
CA LEU A 19 -7.26 -5.06 1.52
C LEU A 19 -6.36 -3.82 1.59
N GLU A 20 -5.11 -3.93 1.16
CA GLU A 20 -4.20 -2.78 1.05
C GLU A 20 -4.71 -1.73 0.05
N GLN A 21 -5.19 -2.16 -1.12
CA GLN A 21 -5.76 -1.26 -2.13
C GLN A 21 -7.04 -0.59 -1.63
N GLU A 22 -7.90 -1.33 -0.94
CA GLU A 22 -9.12 -0.78 -0.32
C GLU A 22 -8.76 0.27 0.75
N ALA A 23 -7.78 -0.02 1.61
CA ALA A 23 -7.29 0.93 2.61
C ALA A 23 -6.66 2.18 1.97
N ALA A 24 -5.92 2.03 0.87
CA ALA A 24 -5.35 3.14 0.13
C ALA A 24 -6.43 4.02 -0.50
N ALA A 25 -7.49 3.42 -1.05
CA ALA A 25 -8.63 4.15 -1.61
C ALA A 25 -9.38 4.94 -0.53
N GLN A 26 -9.56 4.34 0.67
CA GLN A 26 -10.15 5.03 1.82
C GLN A 26 -9.29 6.21 2.28
N LEU A 27 -7.97 6.03 2.39
CA LEU A 27 -7.05 7.13 2.72
C LEU A 27 -7.15 8.28 1.72
N ALA A 28 -7.17 7.97 0.42
CA ALA A 28 -7.32 8.97 -0.63
C ALA A 28 -8.66 9.72 -0.51
N GLN A 29 -9.74 9.02 -0.16
CA GLN A 29 -11.04 9.65 0.08
C GLN A 29 -11.00 10.62 1.26
N CYS A 30 -10.45 10.21 2.41
CA CYS A 30 -10.32 11.08 3.58
C CYS A 30 -9.46 12.31 3.29
N GLN A 31 -8.37 12.16 2.51
CA GLN A 31 -7.52 13.28 2.12
C GLN A 31 -8.26 14.28 1.21
N ARG A 32 -9.07 13.78 0.27
CA ARG A 32 -9.92 14.64 -0.57
C ARG A 32 -10.93 15.42 0.26
N GLU A 33 -11.57 14.77 1.22
CA GLU A 33 -12.52 15.42 2.12
C GLU A 33 -11.84 16.51 2.95
N LEU A 34 -10.67 16.24 3.53
CA LEU A 34 -9.89 17.25 4.26
C LEU A 34 -9.56 18.46 3.37
N SER A 35 -9.11 18.23 2.14
CA SER A 35 -8.81 19.28 1.18
C SER A 35 -10.04 20.14 0.85
N GLN A 36 -11.21 19.50 0.67
CA GLN A 36 -12.47 20.22 0.47
C GLN A 36 -12.85 21.09 1.67
N GLN A 37 -12.69 20.58 2.91
CA GLN A 37 -12.97 21.37 4.11
C GLN A 37 -12.02 22.58 4.23
N GLN A 38 -10.74 22.42 3.91
CA GLN A 38 -9.76 23.51 3.92
C GLN A 38 -10.05 24.56 2.83
N ALA A 39 -10.47 24.12 1.63
CA ALA A 39 -10.90 25.02 0.58
C ALA A 39 -12.13 25.83 0.98
N GLN A 40 -13.10 25.21 1.66
CA GLN A 40 -14.29 25.89 2.15
C GLN A 40 -13.96 26.92 3.25
N GLN A 41 -13.04 26.61 4.17
CA GLN A 41 -12.53 27.60 5.13
C GLN A 41 -11.87 28.79 4.43
N THR A 42 -11.04 28.53 3.42
CA THR A 42 -10.38 29.58 2.65
C THR A 42 -11.39 30.49 1.96
N ALA A 43 -12.47 29.92 1.41
CA ALA A 43 -13.57 30.68 0.83
C ALA A 43 -14.29 31.56 1.86
N LEU A 44 -14.56 31.04 3.06
CA LEU A 44 -15.17 31.81 4.15
C LEU A 44 -14.28 32.98 4.59
N LEU A 45 -12.97 32.76 4.74
CA LEU A 45 -12.02 33.82 5.10
C LEU A 45 -11.92 34.89 4.00
N ARG A 46 -11.91 34.49 2.72
CA ARG A 46 -11.94 35.43 1.60
C ARG A 46 -13.23 36.26 1.60
N TYR A 47 -14.36 35.63 1.88
CA TYR A 47 -15.65 36.31 1.97
C TYR A 47 -15.67 37.32 3.13
N GLN A 48 -15.13 36.95 4.29
CA GLN A 48 -14.95 37.85 5.43
C GLN A 48 -14.16 39.12 5.05
N LEU A 49 -13.01 38.95 4.40
CA LEU A 49 -12.15 40.05 3.99
C LEU A 49 -12.84 40.98 2.98
N GLY A 50 -13.49 40.41 1.96
CA GLY A 50 -14.22 41.20 0.96
C GLY A 50 -15.37 42.01 1.59
N TYR A 51 -16.10 41.38 2.51
CA TYR A 51 -17.20 42.05 3.21
C TYR A 51 -16.72 43.16 4.14
N GLN A 52 -15.60 42.96 4.86
CA GLN A 52 -14.98 44.00 5.68
C GLN A 52 -14.51 45.21 4.85
N GLN A 53 -13.93 44.97 3.67
CA GLN A 53 -13.53 46.06 2.76
C GLN A 53 -14.74 46.85 2.25
N GLN A 54 -15.81 46.16 1.85
CA GLN A 54 -17.05 46.79 1.42
C GLN A 54 -17.66 47.64 2.55
N TRP A 55 -17.64 47.12 3.78
CA TRP A 55 -18.08 47.85 4.97
C TRP A 55 -17.25 49.13 5.22
N GLN A 56 -15.92 49.06 5.13
CA GLN A 56 -15.06 50.23 5.30
C GLN A 56 -15.34 51.33 4.28
N GLN A 57 -15.73 50.98 3.05
CA GLN A 57 -16.14 51.94 2.02
C GLN A 57 -17.50 52.58 2.35
N LEU A 58 -18.47 51.77 2.76
CA LEU A 58 -19.83 52.18 3.13
C LEU A 58 -19.87 53.02 4.42
N GLY A 59 -19.01 52.73 5.39
CA GLY A 59 -18.92 53.44 6.66
C GLY A 59 -18.45 54.89 6.54
N ARG A 60 -17.77 55.26 5.43
CA ARG A 60 -17.38 56.64 5.13
C ARG A 60 -18.55 57.53 4.73
N GLN A 61 -19.72 56.97 4.44
CA GLN A 61 -20.90 57.71 3.95
C GLN A 61 -21.98 57.96 5.02
N GLY A 62 -21.75 57.62 6.29
CA GLY A 62 -22.73 57.79 7.36
C GLY A 62 -23.88 56.77 7.26
N GLN A 63 -23.74 55.64 7.94
CA GLN A 63 -24.70 54.52 7.89
C GLN A 63 -25.76 54.60 9.00
N SER A 64 -26.94 54.03 8.74
CA SER A 64 -28.01 53.94 9.73
C SER A 64 -27.67 52.96 10.87
N ALA A 65 -28.29 53.16 12.04
CA ALA A 65 -28.14 52.24 13.18
C ALA A 65 -28.58 50.80 12.87
N GLN A 66 -29.52 50.63 11.94
CA GLN A 66 -30.00 49.31 11.52
C GLN A 66 -28.94 48.55 10.71
N THR A 67 -28.28 49.25 9.79
CA THR A 67 -27.17 48.70 8.99
C THR A 67 -26.00 48.24 9.87
N LEU A 68 -25.73 48.94 10.97
CA LEU A 68 -24.73 48.54 11.98
C LEU A 68 -25.12 47.26 12.72
N GLN A 69 -26.40 47.06 13.04
CA GLN A 69 -26.88 45.86 13.71
C GLN A 69 -26.82 44.64 12.79
N ASP A 70 -27.24 44.80 11.53
CA ASP A 70 -27.18 43.73 10.53
C ASP A 70 -25.73 43.28 10.29
N PHE A 71 -24.80 44.23 10.21
CA PHE A 71 -23.37 43.95 10.09
C PHE A 71 -22.83 43.10 11.26
N ARG A 72 -23.15 43.48 12.50
CA ARG A 72 -22.73 42.73 13.69
C ARG A 72 -23.29 41.31 13.67
N ARG A 73 -24.58 41.15 13.40
CA ARG A 73 -25.23 39.82 13.34
C ARG A 73 -24.60 38.93 12.27
N PHE A 74 -24.31 39.48 11.10
CA PHE A 74 -23.66 38.74 10.03
C PHE A 74 -22.24 38.29 10.43
N LEU A 75 -21.46 39.16 11.08
CA LEU A 75 -20.12 38.78 11.58
C LEU A 75 -20.18 37.68 12.63
N GLU A 76 -21.15 37.72 13.55
CA GLU A 76 -21.36 36.67 14.54
C GLU A 76 -21.69 35.32 13.87
N GLN A 77 -22.56 35.33 12.86
CA GLN A 77 -22.89 34.14 12.08
C GLN A 77 -21.67 33.60 11.32
N LEU A 78 -20.88 34.47 10.70
CA LEU A 78 -19.69 34.09 9.96
C LEU A 78 -18.62 33.51 10.89
N GLN A 79 -18.42 34.09 12.07
CA GLN A 79 -17.51 33.55 13.08
C GLN A 79 -17.98 32.16 13.55
N SER A 80 -19.26 32.00 13.85
CA SER A 80 -19.82 30.69 14.22
C SER A 80 -19.64 29.65 13.10
N ALA A 81 -19.77 30.06 11.83
CA ALA A 81 -19.54 29.19 10.69
C ALA A 81 -18.06 28.80 10.54
N LEU A 82 -17.14 29.74 10.76
CA LEU A 82 -15.70 29.47 10.76
C LEU A 82 -15.30 28.51 11.89
N ASP A 83 -15.84 28.69 13.10
CA ASP A 83 -15.59 27.81 14.23
C ASP A 83 -16.12 26.39 13.96
N ALA A 84 -17.31 26.29 13.36
CA ALA A 84 -17.87 25.01 12.92
C ALA A 84 -17.02 24.36 11.81
N GLN A 85 -16.51 25.16 10.87
CA GLN A 85 -15.64 24.69 9.79
C GLN A 85 -14.31 24.18 10.32
N GLN A 86 -13.72 24.86 11.31
CA GLN A 86 -12.49 24.45 11.96
C GLN A 86 -12.65 23.09 12.64
N LYS A 87 -13.75 22.86 13.35
CA LYS A 87 -14.07 21.55 13.94
C LYS A 87 -14.21 20.45 12.89
N ARG A 88 -14.80 20.75 11.73
CA ARG A 88 -14.89 19.80 10.60
C ARG A 88 -13.52 19.43 10.06
N ILE A 89 -12.63 20.41 9.92
CA ILE A 89 -11.24 20.18 9.49
C ILE A 89 -10.51 19.28 10.49
N GLU A 90 -10.59 19.58 11.78
CA GLU A 90 -9.98 18.75 12.83
C GLU A 90 -10.49 17.31 12.81
N HIS A 91 -11.80 17.13 12.63
CA HIS A 91 -12.39 15.81 12.49
C HIS A 91 -11.89 15.08 11.22
N SER A 92 -11.83 15.76 10.07
CA SER A 92 -11.28 15.18 8.84
C SER A 92 -9.79 14.84 8.97
N GLN A 93 -9.00 15.63 9.70
CA GLN A 93 -7.60 15.32 10.00
C GLN A 93 -7.46 14.04 10.81
N GLN A 94 -8.30 13.86 11.84
CA GLN A 94 -8.34 12.62 12.63
C GLN A 94 -8.71 11.41 11.76
N GLN A 95 -9.67 11.57 10.84
CA GLN A 95 -10.05 10.51 9.90
C GLN A 95 -8.89 10.14 8.96
N VAL A 96 -8.18 11.13 8.41
CA VAL A 96 -6.97 10.90 7.59
C VAL A 96 -5.93 10.13 8.39
N GLN A 97 -5.66 10.51 9.64
CA GLN A 97 -4.68 9.82 10.48
C GLN A 97 -5.08 8.36 10.74
N SER A 98 -6.36 8.13 11.04
CA SER A 98 -6.88 6.78 11.25
C SER A 98 -6.78 5.91 9.98
N ALA A 99 -7.17 6.46 8.83
CA ALA A 99 -7.07 5.78 7.54
C ALA A 99 -5.61 5.49 7.16
N GLN A 100 -4.69 6.42 7.46
CA GLN A 100 -3.26 6.25 7.21
C GLN A 100 -2.69 5.11 8.06
N ASN A 101 -3.03 5.06 9.35
CA ASN A 101 -2.62 3.97 10.23
C ASN A 101 -3.16 2.62 9.74
N HIS A 102 -4.43 2.58 9.30
CA HIS A 102 -5.02 1.36 8.75
C HIS A 102 -4.30 0.90 7.47
N TRP A 103 -4.03 1.81 6.54
CA TRP A 103 -3.28 1.52 5.32
C TRP A 103 -1.88 1.00 5.62
N GLN A 104 -1.15 1.63 6.55
CA GLN A 104 0.18 1.17 6.96
C GLN A 104 0.17 -0.25 7.52
N GLN A 105 -0.86 -0.62 8.29
CA GLN A 105 -1.02 -1.98 8.81
C GLN A 105 -1.25 -3.00 7.68
N GLN A 106 -2.15 -2.69 6.73
CA GLN A 106 -2.40 -3.58 5.59
C GLN A 106 -1.18 -3.72 4.69
N HIS A 107 -0.48 -2.61 4.40
CA HIS A 107 0.75 -2.59 3.64
C HIS A 107 1.85 -3.43 4.31
N SER A 108 2.07 -3.24 5.61
CA SER A 108 3.05 -4.03 6.36
C SER A 108 2.74 -5.54 6.30
N ARG A 109 1.45 -5.90 6.37
CA ARG A 109 1.00 -7.29 6.27
C ARG A 109 1.21 -7.86 4.87
N SER A 110 0.89 -7.12 3.81
CA SER A 110 1.09 -7.56 2.43
C SER A 110 2.57 -7.75 2.12
N GLU A 111 3.43 -6.83 2.56
CA GLU A 111 4.88 -6.94 2.45
C GLU A 111 5.43 -8.17 3.17
N ALA A 112 4.99 -8.44 4.40
CA ALA A 112 5.44 -9.59 5.18
C ALA A 112 5.10 -10.91 4.46
N LEU A 113 3.89 -11.01 3.89
CA LEU A 113 3.46 -12.20 3.15
C LEU A 113 4.23 -12.36 1.82
N LEU A 114 4.54 -11.27 1.12
CA LEU A 114 5.38 -11.30 -0.08
C LEU A 114 6.80 -11.77 0.22
N LYS A 115 7.41 -11.27 1.31
CA LYS A 115 8.73 -11.73 1.77
C LYS A 115 8.70 -13.22 2.11
N LEU A 116 7.63 -13.70 2.75
CA LEU A 116 7.46 -15.12 3.07
C LEU A 116 7.32 -15.99 1.81
N GLN A 117 6.55 -15.54 0.82
CA GLN A 117 6.40 -16.24 -0.46
C GLN A 117 7.74 -16.39 -1.19
N SER A 118 8.51 -15.29 -1.28
CA SER A 118 9.83 -15.28 -1.91
C SER A 118 10.77 -16.29 -1.24
N ARG A 119 10.78 -16.35 0.10
CA ARG A 119 11.57 -17.36 0.84
C ARG A 119 11.17 -18.79 0.50
N TYR A 120 9.87 -19.09 0.43
CA TYR A 120 9.40 -20.44 0.07
C TYR A 120 9.70 -20.80 -1.39
N GLN A 121 9.65 -19.83 -2.30
CA GLN A 121 10.06 -20.05 -3.70
C GLN A 121 11.55 -20.36 -3.79
N ALA A 122 12.41 -19.63 -3.08
CA ALA A 122 13.85 -19.89 -3.04
C ALA A 122 14.17 -21.28 -2.46
N LEU A 123 13.52 -21.67 -1.37
CA LEU A 123 13.69 -23.01 -0.79
C LEU A 123 13.24 -24.12 -1.74
N ALA A 124 12.12 -23.93 -2.44
CA ALA A 124 11.64 -24.90 -3.41
C ALA A 124 12.60 -25.04 -4.60
N GLN A 125 13.15 -23.94 -5.11
CA GLN A 125 14.16 -23.95 -6.16
C GLN A 125 15.43 -24.67 -5.73
N GLN A 126 15.91 -24.41 -4.50
CA GLN A 126 17.08 -25.08 -3.97
C GLN A 126 16.88 -26.60 -3.84
N GLN A 127 15.71 -27.04 -3.38
CA GLN A 127 15.39 -28.48 -3.30
C GLN A 127 15.34 -29.13 -4.68
N GLU A 128 14.81 -28.44 -5.69
CA GLU A 128 14.75 -28.96 -7.05
C GLU A 128 16.16 -29.07 -7.66
N ASN A 129 16.99 -28.03 -7.53
CA ASN A 129 18.38 -28.05 -7.99
C ASN A 129 19.16 -29.22 -7.33
N GLN A 130 18.97 -29.47 -6.03
CA GLN A 130 19.60 -30.60 -5.33
C GLN A 130 19.09 -31.97 -5.80
N ARG A 131 17.86 -32.07 -6.30
CA ARG A 131 17.34 -33.31 -6.90
C ARG A 131 17.91 -33.52 -8.29
N GLU A 132 17.93 -32.49 -9.12
CA GLU A 132 18.52 -32.53 -10.46
C GLU A 132 19.99 -32.91 -10.41
N GLN A 133 20.77 -32.31 -9.50
CA GLN A 133 22.17 -32.64 -9.32
C GLN A 133 22.38 -34.11 -8.92
N ARG A 134 21.60 -34.63 -7.97
CA ARG A 134 21.67 -36.06 -7.57
C ARG A 134 21.35 -37.00 -8.72
N LEU A 135 20.33 -36.70 -9.53
CA LEU A 135 19.98 -37.51 -10.70
C LEU A 135 21.11 -37.50 -11.74
N GLN A 136 21.76 -36.35 -11.96
CA GLN A 136 22.91 -36.24 -12.85
C GLN A 136 24.11 -37.07 -12.34
N ASP A 137 24.40 -37.01 -11.04
CA ASP A 137 25.47 -37.78 -10.40
C ASP A 137 25.21 -39.30 -10.51
N GLU A 138 23.98 -39.75 -10.25
CA GLU A 138 23.59 -41.16 -10.43
C GLU A 138 23.77 -41.64 -11.87
N TRP A 139 23.39 -40.84 -12.86
CA TRP A 139 23.59 -41.17 -14.27
C TRP A 139 25.06 -41.16 -14.69
N ALA A 140 25.88 -40.28 -14.10
CA ALA A 140 27.33 -40.27 -14.31
C ALA A 140 27.99 -41.53 -13.74
N GLN A 141 27.63 -41.91 -12.51
CA GLN A 141 28.13 -43.13 -11.86
C GLN A 141 27.71 -44.40 -12.61
N ARG A 142 26.45 -44.50 -13.06
CA ARG A 142 25.99 -45.63 -13.87
C ARG A 142 26.74 -45.76 -15.19
N ARG A 143 27.04 -44.64 -15.88
CA ARG A 143 27.84 -44.65 -17.11
C ARG A 143 29.28 -45.08 -16.86
N GLN A 144 29.90 -44.61 -15.79
CA GLN A 144 31.26 -45.02 -15.42
C GLN A 144 31.33 -46.51 -15.04
N GLY A 145 30.35 -47.00 -14.27
CA GLY A 145 30.25 -48.43 -13.94
C GLY A 145 30.12 -49.34 -15.17
N PHE A 146 29.41 -48.89 -16.21
CA PHE A 146 29.30 -49.61 -17.48
C PHE A 146 30.64 -49.65 -18.23
N SER A 147 31.40 -48.54 -18.25
CA SER A 147 32.72 -48.48 -18.91
C SER A 147 33.81 -49.32 -18.24
N LEU A 148 33.68 -49.67 -16.96
CA LEU A 148 34.64 -50.52 -16.24
C LEU A 148 34.35 -52.03 -16.38
N GLN A 149 33.10 -52.41 -16.70
CA GLN A 149 32.73 -53.82 -16.93
C GLN A 149 33.15 -54.32 -18.32
N ASP A 150 33.10 -53.47 -19.35
CA ASP A 150 33.53 -53.82 -20.71
C ASP A 150 35.07 -53.92 -20.87
N ALA A 151 35.85 -53.38 -19.93
CA ALA A 151 37.32 -53.44 -19.95
C ALA A 151 37.90 -54.69 -19.25
N SER A 152 37.06 -55.58 -18.70
CA SER A 152 37.46 -56.76 -17.92
C SER A 152 37.16 -58.09 -18.61
N SER A 153 37.32 -58.18 -19.94
CA SER A 153 37.39 -59.46 -20.65
C SER A 153 38.86 -59.88 -20.77
N PRO A 154 39.32 -60.96 -20.11
CA PRO A 154 40.71 -61.38 -20.17
C PRO A 154 41.02 -61.92 -21.57
N ALA A 155 42.08 -61.38 -22.16
CA ALA A 155 42.74 -61.96 -23.33
C ALA A 155 43.04 -63.44 -23.04
N HIS A 156 42.40 -64.34 -23.78
CA HIS A 156 42.81 -65.75 -23.83
C HIS A 156 44.11 -65.84 -24.66
N PRO A 157 45.20 -66.38 -24.10
CA PRO A 157 46.43 -66.63 -24.82
C PRO A 157 46.41 -68.00 -25.51
N ASP A 158 47.21 -68.09 -26.58
CA ASP A 158 47.75 -69.28 -27.24
C ASP A 158 46.80 -70.19 -28.06
N SER A 159 47.10 -70.35 -29.36
CA SER A 159 47.86 -71.53 -29.79
C SER A 159 48.33 -71.42 -31.24
N VAL A 160 49.62 -71.71 -31.40
CA VAL A 160 50.38 -71.99 -32.62
C VAL A 160 49.74 -73.17 -33.38
N TYR A 161 49.61 -73.05 -34.71
CA TYR A 161 50.20 -73.93 -35.74
C TYR A 161 49.87 -73.41 -37.15
#